data_AF-A0A3P8J244-F1
#
_entry.id   AF-A0A3P8J244-F1
#
_cell.length_a   1.000
_cell.length_b   1.000
_cell.length_c   1.000
_cell.angle_alpha   90.00
_cell.angle_beta   90.00
_cell.angle_gamma   90.00
#
_symmetry.space_group_name_H-M   'P 1'
#
loop_
_entity.id
_entity.type
_entity.pdbx_description
1 polymer ?
#
loop_
_entity_poly.entity_id
_entity_poly.type
_entity_poly.pdbx_seq_one_letter_code
_entity_poly.pdbx_strand_id
1 'polypeptide(L)' 'MVDACGAWNRYESDAAMSRMANAGAELVTTFALACELQADWKKESANAMLDPFIQNLPEYSFVLAELLE' A
#
# COMPACT_ATOMS: atom_id res chain seq x y z
N MET A 1 2.93 3.52 -7.77
CA MET A 1 1.92 3.28 -6.72
C MET A 1 0.67 4.06 -7.08
N VAL A 2 -0.44 3.38 -7.36
CA VAL A 2 -1.66 4.02 -7.90
C VAL A 2 -2.45 4.82 -6.84
N ASP A 3 -2.25 4.51 -5.57
CA ASP A 3 -2.88 5.14 -4.40
C ASP A 3 -2.08 6.33 -3.84
N ALA A 4 -0.82 6.49 -4.26
CA ALA A 4 0.03 7.62 -3.90
C ALA A 4 0.18 8.64 -5.05
N CYS A 5 -0.55 8.45 -6.16
CA CYS A 5 -0.53 9.33 -7.33
C CYS A 5 -1.91 9.96 -7.56
N GLY A 6 -1.95 11.29 -7.72
CA GLY A 6 -3.18 12.04 -7.98
C GLY A 6 -3.37 12.41 -9.45
N ALA A 7 -4.64 12.60 -9.84
CA ALA A 7 -5.07 13.18 -11.13
C ALA A 7 -6.26 14.12 -10.88
N TRP A 8 -6.64 14.95 -11.87
CA TRP A 8 -7.75 15.91 -11.70
C TRP A 8 -9.10 15.22 -11.63
N ASN A 9 -9.23 14.06 -12.27
CA ASN A 9 -10.42 13.25 -12.26
C ASN A 9 -10.08 11.77 -12.48
N ARG A 10 -11.07 10.90 -12.30
CA ARG A 10 -10.90 9.45 -12.43
C ARG A 10 -10.55 9.03 -13.86
N TYR A 11 -11.15 9.66 -14.86
CA TYR A 11 -10.89 9.35 -16.26
C TYR A 11 -9.42 9.56 -16.65
N GLU A 12 -8.82 10.66 -16.19
CA GLU A 12 -7.39 10.94 -16.40
C GLU A 12 -6.48 9.94 -15.69
N SER A 13 -6.82 9.58 -14.45
CA SER A 13 -6.09 8.55 -13.71
C SER A 13 -6.13 7.21 -14.45
N ASP A 14 -7.31 6.79 -14.89
CA ASP A 14 -7.52 5.53 -15.62
C ASP A 14 -6.78 5.53 -16.96
N ALA A 15 -6.79 6.66 -17.68
CA ALA A 15 -6.03 6.82 -18.93
C ALA A 15 -4.51 6.75 -18.70
N ALA A 16 -4.00 7.39 -17.65
CA ALA A 16 -2.58 7.33 -17.29
C ALA A 16 -2.16 5.91 -16.88
N MET A 17 -2.97 5.23 -16.05
CA MET A 17 -2.75 3.85 -15.63
C MET A 17 -2.75 2.89 -16.83
N SER A 18 -3.69 3.04 -17.76
CA SER A 18 -3.75 2.22 -18.98
C SER A 18 -2.49 2.38 -19.83
N ARG A 19 -1.98 3.61 -19.97
CA ARG A 19 -0.73 3.86 -20.70
C ARG A 19 0.48 3.21 -20.02
N MET A 20 0.58 3.31 -18.70
CA MET A 20 1.68 2.72 -17.93
C MET A 20 1.64 1.18 -17.99
N ALA A 21 0.46 0.58 -17.82
CA ALA A 21 0.28 -0.87 -17.92
C ALA A 21 0.64 -1.39 -19.33
N ASN A 22 0.23 -0.70 -20.39
CA ASN A 22 0.61 -1.08 -21.77
C ASN A 22 2.11 -0.96 -22.04
N ALA A 23 2.83 -0.10 -21.31
CA ALA A 23 4.28 -0.01 -21.38
C ALA A 23 4.98 -1.08 -20.52
N GLY A 24 4.23 -1.95 -19.84
CA GLY A 24 4.74 -3.03 -19.00
C GLY A 24 5.00 -2.65 -17.54
N ALA A 25 4.52 -1.48 -17.08
CA ALA A 25 4.63 -1.10 -15.69
C ALA A 25 3.59 -1.85 -14.84
N GLU A 26 4.01 -2.32 -13.66
CA GLU A 26 3.13 -2.97 -12.70
C GLU A 26 2.41 -1.93 -11.83
N LEU A 27 1.08 -2.01 -11.83
CA LEU A 27 0.22 -1.11 -11.06
C LEU A 27 0.01 -1.68 -9.65
N VAL A 28 0.81 -1.21 -8.70
CA VAL A 28 0.74 -1.61 -7.28
C VAL A 28 0.17 -0.51 -6.40
N THR A 29 -0.38 -0.89 -5.24
CA THR A 29 -0.71 0.03 -4.14
C THR A 29 0.46 0.15 -3.17
N THR A 30 0.45 1.19 -2.34
CA THR A 30 1.46 1.43 -1.30
C THR A 30 1.49 0.28 -0.30
N PHE A 31 0.32 -0.24 0.07
CA PHE A 31 0.23 -1.41 0.94
C PHE A 31 0.79 -2.68 0.30
N ALA A 32 0.47 -2.95 -0.98
CA ALA A 32 0.99 -4.11 -1.69
C ALA A 32 2.53 -4.05 -1.81
N LEU A 33 3.07 -2.90 -2.19
CA LEU A 33 4.52 -2.69 -2.30
C LEU A 33 5.23 -2.88 -0.95
N ALA A 34 4.61 -2.42 0.13
CA ALA A 34 5.12 -2.63 1.48
C ALA A 34 5.19 -4.13 1.82
N CYS A 35 4.11 -4.87 1.58
CA CYS A 35 4.07 -6.32 1.79
C CYS A 35 5.11 -7.08 0.96
N GLU A 36 5.33 -6.68 -0.29
CA GLU A 36 6.37 -7.25 -1.17
C GLU A 36 7.78 -6.99 -0.63
N LEU A 37 8.05 -5.77 -0.16
CA LEU A 37 9.35 -5.43 0.42
C LEU A 37 9.62 -6.20 1.71
N GLN A 38 8.60 -6.36 2.56
CA GLN A 38 8.72 -7.10 3.80
C GLN A 38 8.99 -8.60 3.53
N ALA A 39 8.24 -9.19 2.57
CA ALA A 39 8.27 -10.58 2.11
C ALA A 39 7.99 -11.67 3.17
N ASP A 40 8.46 -11.48 4.41
CA ASP A 40 8.29 -12.41 5.53
C ASP A 40 8.12 -11.62 6.85
N TRP A 41 7.03 -11.90 7.55
CA TRP A 41 6.65 -11.27 8.81
C TRP A 41 7.39 -11.83 10.03
N LYS A 42 8.16 -12.91 9.86
CA LYS A 42 9.02 -13.46 10.93
C LYS A 42 10.35 -12.72 11.07
N LYS A 43 10.68 -11.85 10.11
CA LYS A 43 11.91 -11.04 10.15
C LYS A 43 11.78 -9.91 11.16
N GLU A 44 12.90 -9.50 11.74
CA GLU A 44 12.97 -8.40 12.71
C GLU A 44 12.43 -7.06 12.16
N SER A 45 12.48 -6.88 10.82
CA SER A 45 11.93 -5.69 10.15
C SER A 45 10.40 -5.58 10.23
N ALA A 46 9.70 -6.66 10.59
CA ALA A 46 8.23 -6.68 10.65
C ALA A 46 7.66 -5.65 11.63
N ASN A 47 8.31 -5.46 12.78
CA ASN A 47 7.86 -4.49 13.78
C ASN A 47 7.99 -3.05 13.26
N ALA A 48 9.09 -2.74 12.58
CA ALA A 48 9.28 -1.42 11.96
C ALA A 48 8.29 -1.17 10.81
N MET A 49 7.84 -2.23 10.12
CA MET A 49 6.83 -2.14 9.06
C MET A 49 5.40 -1.97 9.61
N LEU A 50 5.17 -2.28 10.89
CA LEU A 50 3.88 -2.13 11.54
C LEU A 50 3.53 -0.65 11.81
N ASP A 51 4.52 0.17 12.17
CA ASP A 51 4.33 1.58 12.54
C ASP A 51 3.64 2.42 11.44
N PRO A 52 4.08 2.36 10.16
CA PRO A 52 3.40 3.07 9.07
C PRO A 52 1.98 2.58 8.82
N PHE A 53 1.70 1.29 9.04
CA PHE A 53 0.35 0.73 8.85
C PHE A 53 -0.61 1.21 9.93
N ILE A 54 -0.18 1.28 11.19
CA ILE A 54 -1.01 1.84 12.27
C ILE A 54 -1.33 3.32 12.02
N GLN A 55 -0.36 4.10 11.51
CA GLN A 55 -0.54 5.53 11.29
C GLN A 55 -1.40 5.87 10.07
N ASN A 56 -1.30 5.09 8.99
CA ASN A 56 -1.93 5.41 7.70
C ASN A 56 -3.12 4.51 7.34
N LEU A 57 -3.35 3.42 8.07
CA LEU A 57 -4.49 2.51 7.89
C LEU A 57 -5.27 2.39 9.22
N PRO A 58 -6.27 3.26 9.47
CA PRO A 58 -7.05 3.26 10.70
C PRO A 58 -7.67 1.89 11.03
N GLU A 59 -8.14 1.16 10.01
CA GLU A 59 -8.71 -0.17 10.14
C GLU A 59 -7.72 -1.18 10.73
N TYR A 60 -6.43 -1.04 10.37
CA TYR A 60 -5.37 -1.91 10.89
C TYR A 60 -5.06 -1.60 12.37
N SER A 61 -5.11 -0.32 12.74
CA SER A 61 -4.98 0.13 14.13
C SER A 61 -6.09 -0.43 15.02
N PHE A 62 -7.34 -0.40 14.55
CA PHE A 62 -8.48 -0.92 15.32
C PHE A 62 -8.35 -2.43 15.61
N VAL A 63 -8.00 -3.24 14.61
CA VAL A 63 -7.85 -4.69 14.78
C VAL A 63 -6.69 -5.04 15.72
N LEU A 64 -5.58 -4.31 15.62
CA LEU A 64 -4.43 -4.52 16.51
C LEU A 64 -4.74 -4.12 17.96
N ALA A 65 -5.51 -3.05 18.17
CA ALA A 65 -5.92 -2.64 19.52
C ALA A 65 -6.77 -3.72 20.19
N GLU A 66 -7.73 -4.31 19.47
CA GLU A 66 -8.57 -5.40 19.97
C GLU A 66 -7.77 -6.68 20.25
N LEU A 67 -6.75 -6.99 19.46
CA LEU A 67 -5.89 -8.17 19.65
C LEU A 67 -4.92 -8.07 20.84
N LEU A 68 -4.68 -6.86 21.35
CA LEU A 68 -3.72 -6.59 22.43
C LEU A 68 -4.40 -6.39 23.80
N GLU A 69 -5.73 -6.35 23.87
CA GLU A 69 -6.52 -6.47 25.10
C GLU A 69 -6.74 -7.93 25.51
#